data_AF-A0A6M1SFC6-F1
#
_entry.id   AF-A0A6M1SFC6-F1
#
_cell.length_a   1.000
_cell.length_b   1.000
_cell.length_c   1.000
_cell.angle_alpha   90.00
_cell.angle_beta   90.00
_cell.angle_gamma   90.00
#
_symmetry.space_group_name_H-M   'P 1'
#
loop_
_entity.id
_entity.type
_entity.pdbx_description
1 polymer ?
#
loop_
_entity_poly.entity_id
_entity_poly.type
_entity_poly.pdbx_seq_one_letter_code
_entity_poly.pdbx_strand_id
1 'polypeptide(L)'
;MPNVLEWARPSDLYRDYCLWDYKPIAKTEGKLRQSSLLWQSFETLSASPALRQLVEALRTELGAFQTVWGVKKLAEGFAWELYIYDYARIDRLADIQRVLQTIAPWVPSTITLPTDRPYFMFSFDIDAQLGTRHLDQLSVYIGNPGSSVSSGICYQLTDRGLRMDNLYYFFDARSQWKDIVAKVACSAHIGLREIPLDAILWPELRDCGVIVVANKKHNDGVYFSRITIDQLIFFAQRLNYPEPIKSFLRQNRDRLDHLLYDVGIDYRMIEGTLQVTKSAYYGVV
;
A
#
# COMPACT_ATOMS: atom_id res chain seq x y z
N MET A 1 -25.47 12.66 2.69
CA MET A 1 -24.24 12.01 2.17
C MET A 1 -23.21 12.10 3.28
N PRO A 2 -22.64 11.00 3.78
CA PRO A 2 -21.57 11.10 4.75
C PRO A 2 -20.39 11.82 4.08
N ASN A 3 -19.78 12.77 4.79
CA ASN A 3 -18.79 13.66 4.19
C ASN A 3 -17.55 12.85 3.76
N VAL A 4 -17.25 12.85 2.46
CA VAL A 4 -16.07 12.19 1.84
C VAL A 4 -14.77 12.85 2.29
N LEU A 5 -14.86 14.12 2.68
CA LEU A 5 -13.71 14.96 2.97
C LEU A 5 -13.38 14.93 4.45
N GLU A 6 -12.16 14.51 4.77
CA GLU A 6 -11.56 14.73 6.06
C GLU A 6 -10.50 15.84 5.97
N TRP A 7 -10.63 16.84 6.83
CA TRP A 7 -9.72 17.99 6.86
C TRP A 7 -8.55 17.75 7.81
N ALA A 8 -7.37 18.22 7.40
CA ALA A 8 -6.18 18.19 8.23
C ALA A 8 -6.38 19.02 9.50
N ARG A 9 -5.75 18.59 10.59
CA ARG A 9 -5.74 19.27 11.90
C ARG A 9 -4.30 19.53 12.34
N PRO A 10 -4.06 20.53 13.21
CA PRO A 10 -2.72 20.88 13.66
C PRO A 10 -1.93 19.74 14.31
N SER A 11 -2.62 18.77 14.93
CA SER A 11 -2.01 17.62 15.62
C SER A 11 -1.88 16.37 14.74
N ASP A 12 -2.14 16.47 13.44
CA ASP A 12 -2.09 15.31 12.54
C ASP A 12 -0.65 14.85 12.32
N LEU A 13 -0.50 13.53 12.19
CA LEU A 13 0.75 12.88 11.82
C LEU A 13 0.79 12.66 10.30
N TYR A 14 1.97 12.83 9.72
CA TYR A 14 2.20 12.66 8.29
C TYR A 14 3.15 11.49 8.08
N ARG A 15 2.64 10.42 7.46
CA ARG A 15 3.30 9.13 7.36
C ARG A 15 3.18 8.55 5.95
N ASP A 16 4.23 7.88 5.50
CA ASP A 16 4.17 7.05 4.30
C ASP A 16 3.53 5.68 4.62
N TYR A 17 3.38 4.82 3.61
CA TYR A 17 2.84 3.48 3.80
C TYR A 17 3.70 2.56 4.69
N CYS A 18 4.90 2.97 5.11
CA CYS A 18 5.69 2.26 6.13
C CYS A 18 5.46 2.83 7.54
N LEU A 19 4.51 3.74 7.72
CA LEU A 19 4.34 4.53 8.94
C LEU A 19 5.59 5.32 9.34
N TRP A 20 6.50 5.62 8.42
CA TRP A 20 7.62 6.50 8.70
C TRP A 20 7.19 7.95 8.59
N ASP A 21 7.45 8.70 9.65
CA ASP A 21 7.07 10.10 9.72
C ASP A 21 7.81 10.93 8.67
N TYR A 22 7.13 11.95 8.16
CA TYR A 22 7.71 13.00 7.32
C TYR A 22 7.12 14.36 7.69
N LYS A 23 7.75 15.44 7.22
CA LYS A 23 7.20 16.79 7.38
C LYS A 23 6.34 17.13 6.16
N PRO A 24 5.13 17.68 6.33
CA PRO A 24 4.31 18.10 5.20
C PRO A 24 5.09 19.09 4.34
N ILE A 25 4.93 18.99 3.02
CA ILE A 25 5.71 19.78 2.07
C ILE A 25 5.14 21.18 1.80
N ALA A 26 3.97 21.47 2.37
CA ALA A 26 3.32 22.77 2.34
C ALA A 26 2.50 23.01 3.63
N LYS A 27 1.91 24.20 3.76
CA LYS A 27 0.97 24.54 4.85
C LYS A 27 -0.25 23.62 4.84
N THR A 28 -0.74 23.27 6.02
CA THR A 28 -1.76 22.22 6.20
C THR A 28 -3.14 22.80 6.50
N GLU A 29 -3.24 24.10 6.82
CA GLU A 29 -4.51 24.75 7.09
C GLU A 29 -5.42 24.75 5.86
N GLY A 30 -6.68 24.31 6.04
CA GLY A 30 -7.65 24.21 4.95
C GLY A 30 -7.31 23.14 3.91
N LYS A 31 -6.48 22.15 4.26
CA LYS A 31 -6.11 21.03 3.39
C LYS A 31 -6.79 19.72 3.82
N LEU A 32 -6.76 18.71 2.94
CA LEU A 32 -7.43 17.41 3.13
C LEU A 32 -6.46 16.34 3.62
N ARG A 33 -6.92 15.44 4.49
CA ARG A 33 -6.18 14.23 4.86
C ARG A 33 -6.16 13.20 3.74
N GLN A 34 -5.15 12.33 3.75
CA GLN A 34 -5.06 11.16 2.86
C GLN A 34 -6.31 10.27 2.93
N SER A 35 -6.93 10.11 4.11
CA SER A 35 -8.18 9.36 4.31
C SER A 35 -9.33 9.82 3.40
N SER A 36 -9.33 11.08 2.92
CA SER A 36 -10.31 11.55 1.93
C SER A 36 -10.23 10.75 0.63
N LEU A 37 -9.05 10.30 0.22
CA LEU A 37 -8.87 9.43 -0.96
C LEU A 37 -9.43 8.03 -0.72
N LEU A 38 -9.25 7.48 0.49
CA LEU A 38 -9.85 6.20 0.85
C LEU A 38 -11.37 6.25 0.75
N TRP A 39 -11.99 7.25 1.37
CA TRP A 39 -13.46 7.40 1.35
C TRP A 39 -13.99 7.66 -0.06
N GLN A 40 -13.28 8.48 -0.84
CA GLN A 40 -13.63 8.73 -2.23
C GLN A 40 -13.54 7.46 -3.09
N SER A 41 -12.56 6.59 -2.82
CA SER A 41 -12.43 5.31 -3.51
C SER A 41 -13.59 4.38 -3.19
N PHE A 42 -14.08 4.37 -1.94
CA PHE A 42 -15.25 3.57 -1.54
C PHE A 42 -16.50 3.98 -2.30
N GLU A 43 -16.75 5.30 -2.42
CA GLU A 43 -17.90 5.79 -3.17
C GLU A 43 -17.78 5.51 -4.67
N THR A 44 -16.60 5.73 -5.25
CA THR A 44 -16.39 5.54 -6.70
C THR A 44 -16.50 4.09 -7.12
N LEU A 45 -16.06 3.18 -6.27
CA LEU A 45 -16.00 1.74 -6.54
C LEU A 45 -17.18 0.99 -5.91
N SER A 46 -18.21 1.71 -5.46
CA SER A 46 -19.43 1.14 -4.89
C SER A 46 -19.18 0.15 -3.76
N ALA A 47 -18.24 0.47 -2.87
CA ALA A 47 -17.95 -0.36 -1.70
C ALA A 47 -19.16 -0.44 -0.76
N SER A 48 -19.33 -1.59 -0.12
CA SER A 48 -20.33 -1.75 0.95
C SER A 48 -20.12 -0.71 2.06
N PRO A 49 -21.19 -0.09 2.61
CA PRO A 49 -21.08 0.80 3.77
C PRO A 49 -20.38 0.17 4.97
N ALA A 50 -20.42 -1.17 5.07
CA ALA A 50 -19.69 -1.95 6.08
C ALA A 50 -18.18 -1.70 6.04
N LEU A 51 -17.60 -1.37 4.88
CA LEU A 51 -16.17 -1.15 4.74
C LEU A 51 -15.71 0.09 5.50
N ARG A 52 -16.53 1.15 5.45
CA ARG A 52 -16.28 2.35 6.25
C ARG A 52 -16.34 2.06 7.74
N GLN A 53 -17.35 1.30 8.18
CA GLN A 53 -17.50 0.92 9.58
C GLN A 53 -16.32 0.07 10.08
N LEU A 54 -15.84 -0.86 9.26
CA LEU A 54 -14.66 -1.68 9.55
C LEU A 54 -13.42 -0.80 9.74
N VAL A 55 -13.16 0.13 8.81
CA VAL A 55 -11.98 1.02 8.92
C VAL A 55 -12.11 1.97 10.12
N GLU A 56 -13.31 2.49 10.39
CA GLU A 56 -13.56 3.32 11.59
C GLU A 56 -13.38 2.52 12.89
N ALA A 57 -13.73 1.24 12.92
CA ALA A 57 -13.48 0.35 14.05
C ALA A 57 -11.99 0.13 14.26
N LEU A 58 -11.23 -0.13 13.20
CA LEU A 58 -9.76 -0.24 13.28
C LEU A 58 -9.11 1.05 13.75
N ARG A 59 -9.55 2.21 13.25
CA ARG A 59 -9.07 3.52 13.69
C ARG A 59 -9.35 3.76 15.17
N THR A 60 -10.49 3.29 15.68
CA THR A 60 -10.84 3.40 17.10
C THR A 60 -9.95 2.50 17.95
N GLU A 61 -9.69 1.27 17.49
CA GLU A 61 -8.92 0.27 18.21
C GLU A 61 -7.41 0.57 18.25
N LEU A 62 -6.85 0.94 17.10
CA LEU A 62 -5.41 1.10 16.89
C LEU A 62 -4.96 2.57 17.06
N GLY A 63 -5.89 3.51 16.92
CA GLY A 63 -5.61 4.94 16.88
C GLY A 63 -5.54 5.50 15.45
N ALA A 64 -5.64 6.82 15.34
CA ALA A 64 -5.53 7.52 14.06
C ALA A 64 -4.12 7.41 13.47
N PHE A 65 -4.03 7.30 12.14
CA PHE A 65 -2.77 7.22 11.39
C PHE A 65 -1.92 5.98 11.70
N GLN A 66 -2.58 4.90 12.17
CA GLN A 66 -1.94 3.61 12.50
C GLN A 66 -2.34 2.49 11.54
N THR A 67 -3.33 2.74 10.67
CA THR A 67 -3.71 1.81 9.61
C THR A 67 -3.27 2.39 8.27
N VAL A 68 -2.51 1.61 7.51
CA VAL A 68 -2.21 1.93 6.11
C VAL A 68 -3.28 1.28 5.25
N TRP A 69 -3.70 1.95 4.21
CA TRP A 69 -4.62 1.43 3.20
C TRP A 69 -3.98 1.50 1.82
N GLY A 70 -4.35 0.57 0.95
CA GLY A 70 -4.00 0.59 -0.46
C GLY A 70 -5.23 0.34 -1.33
N VAL A 71 -5.42 1.14 -2.38
CA VAL A 71 -6.44 0.90 -3.41
C VAL A 71 -5.77 0.18 -4.57
N LYS A 72 -6.10 -1.09 -4.78
CA LYS A 72 -5.51 -1.95 -5.79
C LYS A 72 -6.38 -2.00 -7.03
N LYS A 73 -5.79 -1.68 -8.19
CA LYS A 73 -6.34 -2.01 -9.51
C LYS A 73 -5.78 -3.35 -9.95
N LEU A 74 -6.67 -4.32 -10.15
CA LEU A 74 -6.38 -5.67 -10.64
C LEU A 74 -6.79 -5.78 -12.12
N ALA A 75 -6.54 -6.93 -12.74
CA ALA A 75 -7.01 -7.21 -14.10
C ALA A 75 -8.55 -7.09 -14.19
N GLU A 76 -9.26 -7.60 -13.17
CA GLU A 76 -10.72 -7.66 -13.12
C GLU A 76 -11.26 -6.87 -11.91
N GLY A 77 -11.07 -5.55 -11.94
CA GLY A 77 -11.67 -4.64 -10.96
C GLY A 77 -10.71 -4.13 -9.89
N PHE A 78 -11.25 -3.88 -8.70
CA PHE A 78 -10.55 -3.21 -7.60
C PHE A 78 -10.73 -3.92 -6.28
N ALA A 79 -9.73 -3.80 -5.42
CA ALA A 79 -9.77 -4.24 -4.03
C ALA A 79 -9.06 -3.21 -3.15
N TRP A 80 -9.28 -3.30 -1.85
CA TRP A 80 -8.54 -2.58 -0.83
C TRP A 80 -7.67 -3.54 -0.05
N GLU A 81 -6.49 -3.09 0.35
CA GLU A 81 -5.66 -3.81 1.33
C GLU A 81 -5.45 -2.92 2.54
N LEU A 82 -5.61 -3.48 3.73
CA LEU A 82 -5.28 -2.81 4.98
C LEU A 82 -4.01 -3.42 5.55
N TYR A 83 -3.07 -2.57 5.96
CA TYR A 83 -1.81 -2.98 6.57
C TYR A 83 -1.71 -2.40 7.98
N ILE A 84 -1.23 -3.24 8.89
CA ILE A 84 -1.03 -2.91 10.29
C ILE A 84 0.45 -3.15 10.58
N TYR A 85 1.11 -2.09 11.03
CA TYR A 85 2.52 -2.11 11.40
C TYR A 85 2.66 -2.08 12.92
N ASP A 86 3.60 -2.86 13.41
CA ASP A 86 4.11 -2.74 14.77
C ASP A 86 5.60 -3.11 14.80
N TYR A 87 6.44 -2.08 14.87
CA TYR A 87 7.89 -2.23 14.85
C TYR A 87 8.47 -2.80 16.16
N ALA A 88 7.68 -2.94 17.22
CA ALA A 88 8.10 -3.60 18.46
C ALA A 88 8.18 -5.14 18.30
N ARG A 89 7.64 -5.70 17.21
CA ARG A 89 7.75 -7.12 16.84
C ARG A 89 7.19 -8.03 17.94
N ILE A 90 8.05 -8.69 18.71
CA ILE A 90 7.60 -9.61 19.77
C ILE A 90 6.81 -8.85 20.84
N ASP A 91 7.19 -7.60 21.12
CA ASP A 91 6.55 -6.73 22.11
C ASP A 91 5.43 -5.85 21.52
N ARG A 92 4.88 -6.25 20.37
CA ARG A 92 3.81 -5.52 19.66
C ARG A 92 2.54 -5.37 20.51
N LEU A 93 1.86 -4.25 20.30
CA LEU A 93 0.53 -3.94 20.83
C LEU A 93 -0.56 -4.13 19.78
N ALA A 94 -0.23 -4.01 18.49
CA ALA A 94 -1.14 -4.23 17.37
C ALA A 94 -0.94 -5.63 16.77
N ASP A 95 -1.36 -6.67 17.49
CA ASP A 95 -1.24 -8.06 17.02
C ASP A 95 -2.40 -8.51 16.11
N ILE A 96 -2.15 -9.56 15.34
CA ILE A 96 -3.12 -10.16 14.41
C ILE A 96 -4.44 -10.51 15.10
N GLN A 97 -4.42 -11.16 16.27
CA GLN A 97 -5.64 -11.65 16.91
C GLN A 97 -6.52 -10.50 17.37
N ARG A 98 -5.91 -9.45 17.92
CA ARG A 98 -6.61 -8.21 18.29
C ARG A 98 -7.34 -7.60 17.08
N VAL A 99 -6.66 -7.47 15.94
CA VAL A 99 -7.26 -6.92 14.71
C VAL A 99 -8.36 -7.83 14.15
N LEU A 100 -8.14 -9.15 14.13
CA LEU A 100 -9.16 -10.11 13.67
C LEU A 100 -10.42 -10.06 14.54
N GLN A 101 -10.28 -9.89 15.85
CA GLN A 101 -11.41 -9.69 16.76
C GLN A 101 -12.17 -8.39 16.46
N THR A 102 -11.45 -7.29 16.20
CA THR A 102 -12.06 -5.99 15.85
C THR A 102 -12.89 -6.08 14.57
N ILE A 103 -12.39 -6.77 13.54
CA ILE A 103 -13.08 -6.83 12.23
C ILE A 103 -14.07 -7.99 12.10
N ALA A 104 -14.12 -8.91 13.08
CA ALA A 104 -14.96 -10.11 13.06
C ALA A 104 -16.44 -9.85 12.73
N PRO A 105 -17.09 -8.73 13.15
CA PRO A 105 -18.47 -8.45 12.77
C PRO A 105 -18.72 -8.33 11.26
N TRP A 106 -17.69 -8.01 10.49
CA TRP A 106 -17.77 -7.82 9.04
C TRP A 106 -17.03 -8.90 8.25
N VAL A 107 -15.90 -9.39 8.78
CA VAL A 107 -15.06 -10.40 8.13
C VAL A 107 -14.54 -11.39 9.18
N PRO A 108 -15.32 -12.43 9.51
CA PRO A 108 -14.88 -13.44 10.46
C PRO A 108 -13.68 -14.24 9.91
N SER A 109 -12.75 -14.59 10.80
CA SER A 109 -11.56 -15.37 10.48
C SER A 109 -11.31 -16.44 11.54
N THR A 110 -10.74 -17.56 11.14
CA THR A 110 -10.22 -18.62 12.03
C THR A 110 -8.70 -18.67 12.04
N ILE A 111 -8.04 -17.73 11.36
CA ILE A 111 -6.58 -17.70 11.23
C ILE A 111 -5.96 -17.39 12.58
N THR A 112 -4.94 -18.18 12.93
CA THR A 112 -4.14 -17.97 14.13
C THR A 112 -2.67 -17.96 13.78
N LEU A 113 -1.90 -17.15 14.53
CA LEU A 113 -0.45 -17.16 14.48
C LEU A 113 0.07 -17.05 15.92
N PRO A 114 1.00 -17.93 16.36
CA PRO A 114 1.65 -17.78 17.65
C PRO A 114 2.26 -16.39 17.85
N THR A 115 2.11 -15.84 19.06
CA THR A 115 2.55 -14.47 19.40
C THR A 115 4.06 -14.34 19.55
N ASP A 116 4.81 -15.43 19.50
CA ASP A 116 6.28 -15.45 19.56
C ASP A 116 6.95 -15.20 18.21
N ARG A 117 6.18 -15.04 17.12
CA ARG A 117 6.72 -14.80 15.77
C ARG A 117 7.16 -13.35 15.58
N PRO A 118 8.37 -13.05 15.10
CA PRO A 118 8.89 -11.68 15.08
C PRO A 118 8.45 -10.85 13.83
N TYR A 119 7.18 -10.95 13.43
CA TYR A 119 6.63 -10.10 12.38
C TYR A 119 6.51 -8.64 12.84
N PHE A 120 6.68 -7.70 11.90
CA PHE A 120 6.54 -6.27 12.16
C PHE A 120 5.37 -5.63 11.40
N MET A 121 4.76 -6.37 10.48
CA MET A 121 3.58 -5.95 9.74
C MET A 121 2.77 -7.17 9.33
N PHE A 122 1.46 -6.99 9.21
CA PHE A 122 0.61 -7.89 8.43
C PHE A 122 -0.43 -7.09 7.64
N SER A 123 -1.04 -7.74 6.66
CA SER A 123 -2.09 -7.14 5.85
C SER A 123 -3.12 -8.16 5.39
N PHE A 124 -4.27 -7.64 5.00
CA PHE A 124 -5.36 -8.41 4.44
C PHE A 124 -6.13 -7.62 3.37
N ASP A 125 -6.57 -8.35 2.35
CA ASP A 125 -7.39 -7.82 1.27
C ASP A 125 -8.86 -7.79 1.67
N ILE A 126 -9.55 -6.76 1.20
CA ILE A 126 -10.99 -6.59 1.32
C ILE A 126 -11.51 -6.14 -0.04
N ASP A 127 -12.57 -6.77 -0.53
CA ASP A 127 -13.25 -6.37 -1.76
C ASP A 127 -14.59 -5.68 -1.44
N ALA A 128 -15.32 -5.28 -2.49
CA ALA A 128 -16.61 -4.62 -2.32
C ALA A 128 -17.69 -5.53 -1.68
N GLN A 129 -17.49 -6.84 -1.63
CA GLN A 129 -18.45 -7.85 -1.18
C GLN A 129 -18.20 -8.34 0.26
N LEU A 130 -17.93 -7.41 1.17
CA LEU A 130 -17.84 -7.67 2.61
C LEU A 130 -19.00 -8.52 3.16
N GLY A 131 -18.70 -9.41 4.11
CA GLY A 131 -19.67 -10.25 4.80
C GLY A 131 -20.13 -11.49 4.04
N THR A 132 -19.73 -11.64 2.78
CA THR A 132 -20.04 -12.86 1.99
C THR A 132 -18.97 -13.94 2.10
N ARG A 133 -17.80 -13.59 2.66
CA ARG A 133 -16.62 -14.45 2.73
C ARG A 133 -15.94 -14.34 4.08
N HIS A 134 -15.35 -15.46 4.50
CA HIS A 134 -14.42 -15.52 5.62
C HIS A 134 -13.04 -15.02 5.18
N LEU A 135 -12.31 -14.39 6.09
CA LEU A 135 -10.89 -14.10 5.87
C LEU A 135 -10.09 -15.36 6.18
N ASP A 136 -9.57 -15.99 5.13
CA ASP A 136 -8.84 -17.27 5.17
C ASP A 136 -7.33 -17.12 4.88
N GLN A 137 -6.89 -15.92 4.51
CA GLN A 137 -5.49 -15.60 4.27
C GLN A 137 -5.06 -14.23 4.81
N LEU A 138 -3.86 -14.15 5.39
CA LEU A 138 -3.15 -12.92 5.72
C LEU A 138 -1.77 -12.90 5.05
N SER A 139 -1.28 -11.70 4.70
CA SER A 139 0.14 -11.51 4.37
C SER A 139 0.88 -11.05 5.62
N VAL A 140 1.91 -11.79 6.05
CA VAL A 140 2.69 -11.54 7.27
C VAL A 140 4.14 -11.23 6.92
N TYR A 141 4.67 -10.15 7.47
CA TYR A 141 5.97 -9.60 7.07
C TYR A 141 6.97 -9.66 8.22
N ILE A 142 8.09 -10.33 7.94
CA ILE A 142 9.20 -10.53 8.88
C ILE A 142 10.41 -9.78 8.35
N GLY A 143 11.17 -9.16 9.27
CA GLY A 143 12.35 -8.39 8.90
C GLY A 143 13.42 -9.28 8.28
N ASN A 144 14.09 -8.77 7.26
CA ASN A 144 15.20 -9.43 6.59
C ASN A 144 16.48 -8.59 6.78
N PRO A 145 17.34 -8.93 7.75
CA PRO A 145 18.60 -8.20 7.95
C PRO A 145 19.46 -8.24 6.68
N GLY A 146 20.08 -7.11 6.29
CA GLY A 146 21.03 -7.08 5.16
C GLY A 146 20.86 -5.93 4.16
N SER A 147 19.91 -5.03 4.36
CA SER A 147 19.72 -3.81 3.55
C SER A 147 20.08 -2.54 4.33
N SER A 148 20.49 -1.48 3.63
CA SER A 148 20.80 -0.15 4.20
C SER A 148 19.58 0.63 4.71
N VAL A 149 18.40 0.43 4.11
CA VAL A 149 17.15 1.12 4.52
C VAL A 149 16.22 0.15 5.25
N SER A 150 15.71 -0.86 4.54
CA SER A 150 14.85 -1.91 5.10
C SER A 150 14.73 -3.07 4.10
N SER A 151 14.36 -4.25 4.61
CA SER A 151 14.03 -5.41 3.80
C SER A 151 13.07 -6.31 4.56
N GLY A 152 12.17 -6.97 3.83
CA GLY A 152 11.11 -7.78 4.41
C GLY A 152 10.87 -9.05 3.60
N ILE A 153 10.62 -10.14 4.31
CA ILE A 153 10.11 -11.39 3.75
C ILE A 153 8.62 -11.46 4.08
N CYS A 154 7.80 -11.62 3.04
CA CYS A 154 6.37 -11.81 3.16
C CYS A 154 6.03 -13.31 3.10
N TYR A 155 5.21 -13.75 4.03
CA TYR A 155 4.62 -15.08 4.09
C TYR A 155 3.10 -14.95 3.97
N GLN A 156 2.49 -15.80 3.16
CA GLN A 156 1.05 -16.04 3.25
C GLN A 156 0.77 -16.95 4.43
N LEU A 157 -0.14 -16.53 5.30
CA LEU A 157 -0.63 -17.28 6.44
C LEU A 157 -2.07 -17.73 6.16
N THR A 158 -2.31 -19.04 6.24
CA THR A 158 -3.67 -19.62 6.26
C THR A 158 -3.81 -20.58 7.44
N ASP A 159 -4.96 -21.24 7.55
CA ASP A 159 -5.19 -22.40 8.43
C ASP A 159 -4.14 -23.54 8.30
N ARG A 160 -3.46 -23.63 7.15
CA ARG A 160 -2.41 -24.64 6.87
C ARG A 160 -1.01 -24.19 7.28
N GLY A 161 -0.86 -22.95 7.76
CA GLY A 161 0.41 -22.37 8.20
C GLY A 161 1.00 -21.34 7.24
N LEU A 162 2.30 -21.08 7.40
CA LEU A 162 3.03 -20.05 6.67
C LEU A 162 3.67 -20.60 5.38
N ARG A 163 3.52 -19.86 4.29
CA ARG A 163 4.20 -20.11 3.01
C ARG A 163 4.91 -18.84 2.55
N MET A 164 6.21 -18.92 2.30
CA MET A 164 6.96 -17.79 1.73
C MET A 164 6.36 -17.36 0.39
N ASP A 165 6.24 -16.05 0.19
CA ASP A 165 5.56 -15.48 -0.97
C ASP A 165 6.42 -14.45 -1.70
N ASN A 166 6.86 -13.40 -1.00
CA ASN A 166 7.54 -12.26 -1.62
C ASN A 166 8.76 -11.81 -0.82
N LEU A 167 9.73 -11.19 -1.50
CA LEU A 167 10.87 -10.50 -0.91
C LEU A 167 10.82 -9.03 -1.29
N TYR A 168 11.03 -8.14 -0.33
CA TYR A 168 11.03 -6.68 -0.52
C TYR A 168 12.38 -6.09 -0.13
N TYR A 169 12.90 -5.21 -0.98
CA TYR A 169 14.15 -4.47 -0.77
C TYR A 169 13.89 -2.99 -0.90
N PHE A 170 14.21 -2.22 0.14
CA PHE A 170 14.00 -0.78 0.20
C PHE A 170 15.32 -0.06 -0.06
N PHE A 171 15.27 0.97 -0.88
CA PHE A 171 16.42 1.76 -1.28
C PHE A 171 16.11 3.25 -1.17
N ASP A 172 17.06 4.02 -0.65
CA ASP A 172 16.99 5.48 -0.77
C ASP A 172 17.14 5.86 -2.25
N ALA A 173 16.12 6.52 -2.81
CA ALA A 173 16.02 6.73 -4.25
C ALA A 173 17.17 7.59 -4.80
N ARG A 174 17.72 8.48 -3.99
CA ARG A 174 18.76 9.44 -4.39
C ARG A 174 20.16 8.83 -4.31
N SER A 175 20.46 8.15 -3.22
CA SER A 175 21.82 7.66 -2.94
C SER A 175 22.08 6.25 -3.47
N GLN A 176 21.04 5.45 -3.74
CA GLN A 176 21.17 4.04 -4.08
C GLN A 176 20.68 3.68 -5.49
N TRP A 177 20.66 4.64 -6.42
CA TRP A 177 20.16 4.41 -7.78
C TRP A 177 20.81 3.22 -8.51
N LYS A 178 22.13 3.03 -8.33
CA LYS A 178 22.85 1.88 -8.91
C LYS A 178 22.33 0.55 -8.38
N ASP A 179 22.05 0.47 -7.08
CA ASP A 179 21.54 -0.74 -6.44
C ASP A 179 20.08 -1.02 -6.86
N ILE A 180 19.27 0.03 -6.99
CA ILE A 180 17.89 -0.08 -7.50
C ILE A 180 17.90 -0.66 -8.92
N VAL A 181 18.70 -0.08 -9.81
CA VAL A 181 18.85 -0.54 -11.20
C VAL A 181 19.34 -1.99 -11.24
N ALA A 182 20.37 -2.32 -10.46
CA ALA A 182 20.88 -3.69 -10.38
C ALA A 182 19.82 -4.66 -9.86
N LYS A 183 19.03 -4.26 -8.85
CA LYS A 183 18.01 -5.10 -8.26
C LYS A 183 16.82 -5.36 -9.19
N VAL A 184 16.39 -4.35 -9.95
CA VAL A 184 15.38 -4.51 -11.02
C VAL A 184 15.92 -5.40 -12.13
N ALA A 185 17.21 -5.25 -12.46
CA ALA A 185 17.87 -6.08 -13.46
C ALA A 185 17.98 -7.57 -13.05
N CYS A 186 17.99 -7.87 -11.75
CA CYS A 186 17.92 -9.25 -11.23
C CYS A 186 16.50 -9.82 -11.19
N SER A 187 15.66 -9.47 -12.17
CA SER A 187 14.31 -9.99 -12.30
C SER A 187 14.32 -11.36 -13.00
N ALA A 188 13.53 -12.30 -12.46
CA ALA A 188 13.31 -13.61 -13.08
C ALA A 188 12.16 -13.59 -14.12
N HIS A 189 11.44 -12.48 -14.22
CA HIS A 189 10.19 -12.35 -14.98
C HIS A 189 10.30 -11.41 -16.19
N ILE A 190 11.49 -10.85 -16.43
CA ILE A 190 11.76 -9.94 -17.57
C ILE A 190 13.05 -10.33 -18.30
N GLY A 191 13.04 -10.18 -19.62
CA GLY A 191 14.25 -10.20 -20.45
C GLY A 191 14.76 -8.78 -20.68
N LEU A 192 15.76 -8.32 -19.92
CA LEU A 192 16.26 -6.93 -20.02
C LEU A 192 16.82 -6.53 -21.38
N ARG A 193 17.22 -7.48 -22.22
CA ARG A 193 17.66 -7.18 -23.59
C ARG A 193 16.54 -6.59 -24.44
N GLU A 194 15.29 -6.81 -24.04
CA GLU A 194 14.10 -6.48 -24.82
C GLU A 194 13.43 -5.18 -24.35
N ILE A 195 13.71 -4.71 -23.13
CA ILE A 195 12.98 -3.58 -22.52
C ILE A 195 13.92 -2.60 -21.81
N PRO A 196 13.80 -1.28 -22.07
CA PRO A 196 14.51 -0.28 -21.30
C PRO A 196 14.01 -0.23 -19.85
N LEU A 197 14.91 -0.05 -18.90
CA LEU A 197 14.57 0.02 -17.47
C LEU A 197 13.57 1.14 -17.16
N ASP A 198 13.56 2.23 -17.93
CA ASP A 198 12.61 3.34 -17.78
C ASP A 198 11.15 2.92 -18.04
N ALA A 199 10.91 1.75 -18.65
CA ALA A 199 9.57 1.17 -18.76
C ALA A 199 9.05 0.63 -17.41
N ILE A 200 9.94 0.39 -16.45
CA ILE A 200 9.66 -0.07 -15.07
C ILE A 200 9.90 1.08 -14.08
N LEU A 201 11.11 1.67 -14.12
CA LEU A 201 11.54 2.80 -13.30
C LEU A 201 11.11 4.11 -13.95
N TRP A 202 9.81 4.39 -13.94
CA TRP A 202 9.22 5.53 -14.65
C TRP A 202 9.91 6.85 -14.25
N PRO A 203 10.47 7.60 -15.22
CA PRO A 203 11.20 8.84 -14.95
C PRO A 203 10.40 9.88 -14.16
N GLU A 204 9.08 9.90 -14.36
CA GLU A 204 8.17 10.82 -13.68
C GLU A 204 8.01 10.50 -12.18
N LEU A 205 8.27 9.25 -11.76
CA LEU A 205 8.11 8.81 -10.37
C LEU A 205 9.43 8.68 -9.60
N ARG A 206 10.58 8.72 -10.28
CA ARG A 206 11.88 8.43 -9.63
C ARG A 206 12.39 9.53 -8.69
N ASP A 207 11.90 10.77 -8.84
CA ASP A 207 12.14 11.81 -7.83
C ASP A 207 11.15 11.60 -6.67
N CYS A 208 11.52 10.66 -5.81
CA CYS A 208 10.76 10.24 -4.64
C CYS A 208 11.72 9.98 -3.47
N GLY A 209 11.19 9.58 -2.31
CA GLY A 209 12.02 9.28 -1.14
C GLY A 209 12.66 7.90 -1.22
N VAL A 210 11.82 6.88 -1.34
CA VAL A 210 12.24 5.47 -1.28
C VAL A 210 11.69 4.72 -2.47
N ILE A 211 12.52 3.87 -3.07
CA ILE A 211 12.08 2.90 -4.08
C ILE A 211 12.16 1.51 -3.47
N VAL A 212 11.08 0.75 -3.60
CA VAL A 212 11.05 -0.65 -3.16
C VAL A 212 10.99 -1.53 -4.38
N VAL A 213 11.85 -2.54 -4.43
CA VAL A 213 11.83 -3.57 -5.46
C VAL A 213 11.44 -4.89 -4.80
N ALA A 214 10.37 -5.50 -5.32
CA ALA A 214 9.84 -6.74 -4.81
C ALA A 214 10.04 -7.89 -5.80
N ASN A 215 10.53 -9.02 -5.31
CA ASN A 215 10.45 -10.28 -6.03
C ASN A 215 9.24 -11.07 -5.57
N LYS A 216 8.41 -11.49 -6.53
CA LYS A 216 7.21 -12.30 -6.27
C LYS A 216 7.24 -13.57 -7.09
N LYS A 217 6.37 -14.50 -6.73
CA LYS A 217 6.30 -15.82 -7.35
C LYS A 217 6.02 -15.79 -8.86
N HIS A 218 5.16 -14.86 -9.32
CA HIS A 218 4.62 -14.86 -10.69
C HIS A 218 4.89 -13.55 -11.46
N ASN A 219 5.51 -12.58 -10.82
CA ASN A 219 5.82 -11.25 -11.32
C ASN A 219 6.84 -10.59 -10.39
N ASP A 220 7.34 -9.42 -10.76
CA ASP A 220 8.04 -8.54 -9.82
C ASP A 220 7.18 -7.31 -9.52
N GLY A 221 7.64 -6.47 -8.61
CA GLY A 221 6.99 -5.19 -8.34
C GLY A 221 7.99 -4.08 -8.04
N VAL A 222 7.59 -2.85 -8.35
CA VAL A 222 8.31 -1.65 -7.97
C VAL A 222 7.35 -0.66 -7.34
N TYR A 223 7.79 -0.03 -6.25
CA TYR A 223 7.01 0.94 -5.48
C TYR A 223 7.81 2.22 -5.34
N PHE A 224 7.13 3.34 -5.49
CA PHE A 224 7.67 4.68 -5.34
C PHE A 224 7.00 5.31 -4.14
N SER A 225 7.79 5.55 -3.10
CA SER A 225 7.32 6.11 -1.85
C SER A 225 7.68 7.58 -1.75
N ARG A 226 6.79 8.35 -1.11
CA ARG A 226 6.92 9.79 -0.88
C ARG A 226 6.95 10.60 -2.19
N ILE A 227 6.06 10.26 -3.13
CA ILE A 227 5.80 11.03 -4.34
C ILE A 227 4.85 12.20 -4.07
N THR A 228 4.86 13.21 -4.92
CA THR A 228 3.97 14.37 -4.86
C THR A 228 2.58 14.07 -5.43
N ILE A 229 1.61 14.99 -5.22
CA ILE A 229 0.27 14.90 -5.81
C ILE A 229 0.30 14.87 -7.35
N ASP A 230 1.22 15.60 -7.99
CA ASP A 230 1.34 15.62 -9.45
C ASP A 230 1.77 14.26 -10.00
N GLN A 231 2.70 13.60 -9.30
CA GLN A 231 3.15 12.26 -9.64
C GLN A 231 2.03 11.23 -9.43
N LEU A 232 1.21 11.37 -8.38
CA LEU A 232 0.03 10.54 -8.17
C LEU A 232 -1.02 10.74 -9.28
N ILE A 233 -1.26 11.99 -9.71
CA ILE A 233 -2.15 12.31 -10.84
C ILE A 233 -1.62 11.65 -12.12
N PHE A 234 -0.33 11.76 -12.41
CA PHE A 234 0.31 11.11 -13.54
C PHE A 234 0.13 9.58 -13.48
N PHE A 235 0.38 8.97 -12.32
CA PHE A 235 0.22 7.52 -12.11
C PHE A 235 -1.21 7.06 -12.41
N ALA A 236 -2.21 7.74 -11.85
CA ALA A 236 -3.62 7.42 -12.04
C ALA A 236 -4.04 7.58 -13.52
N GLN A 237 -3.50 8.57 -14.23
CA GLN A 237 -3.74 8.77 -15.66
C GLN A 237 -3.11 7.68 -16.50
N ARG A 238 -1.81 7.40 -16.30
CA ARG A 238 -1.03 6.42 -17.05
C ARG A 238 -1.63 5.02 -16.97
N LEU A 239 -2.16 4.64 -15.79
CA LEU A 239 -2.74 3.33 -15.54
C LEU A 239 -4.27 3.28 -15.75
N ASN A 240 -4.84 4.36 -16.27
CA ASN A 240 -6.25 4.52 -16.57
C ASN A 240 -7.16 4.14 -15.38
N TYR A 241 -6.92 4.77 -14.22
CA TYR A 241 -7.86 4.70 -13.11
C TYR A 241 -9.20 5.36 -13.49
N PRO A 242 -10.32 5.01 -12.81
CA PRO A 242 -11.63 5.57 -13.07
C PRO A 242 -11.64 7.10 -13.09
N GLU A 243 -12.41 7.67 -14.01
CA GLU A 243 -12.51 9.12 -14.17
C GLU A 243 -12.87 9.87 -12.88
N PRO A 244 -13.79 9.37 -12.02
CA PRO A 244 -14.08 10.03 -10.74
C PRO A 244 -12.87 10.11 -9.80
N ILE A 245 -11.98 9.12 -9.78
CA ILE A 245 -10.73 9.16 -8.99
C ILE A 245 -9.79 10.22 -9.58
N LYS A 246 -9.55 10.18 -10.89
CA LYS A 246 -8.66 11.13 -11.58
C LYS A 246 -9.15 12.57 -11.44
N SER A 247 -10.46 12.81 -11.56
CA SER A 247 -11.05 14.13 -11.43
C SER A 247 -10.96 14.65 -9.99
N PHE A 248 -11.20 13.79 -8.99
CA PHE A 248 -11.06 14.17 -7.58
C PHE A 248 -9.64 14.63 -7.25
N LEU A 249 -8.62 13.89 -7.71
CA LEU A 249 -7.21 14.25 -7.51
C LEU A 249 -6.88 15.60 -8.15
N ARG A 250 -7.35 15.87 -9.38
CA ARG A 250 -7.10 17.14 -10.07
C ARG A 250 -7.85 18.31 -9.41
N GLN A 251 -9.11 18.13 -9.05
CA GLN A 251 -9.94 19.19 -8.44
C GLN A 251 -9.48 19.56 -7.03
N ASN A 252 -8.92 18.61 -6.29
CA ASN A 252 -8.41 18.83 -4.94
C ASN A 252 -6.88 18.90 -4.89
N ARG A 253 -6.20 19.06 -6.03
CA ARG A 253 -4.74 19.09 -6.12
C ARG A 253 -4.13 20.02 -5.08
N ASP A 254 -4.60 21.27 -5.04
CA ASP A 254 -4.10 22.29 -4.11
C ASP A 254 -4.57 22.07 -2.68
N ARG A 255 -5.47 21.12 -2.41
CA ARG A 255 -5.82 20.70 -1.03
C ARG A 255 -5.05 19.47 -0.59
N LEU A 256 -4.32 18.85 -1.50
CA LEU A 256 -3.62 17.58 -1.35
C LEU A 256 -2.09 17.75 -1.50
N ASP A 257 -1.64 18.88 -2.04
CA ASP A 257 -0.24 19.26 -2.28
C ASP A 257 0.68 19.31 -1.06
N HIS A 258 0.16 19.31 0.17
CA HIS A 258 0.96 19.25 1.39
C HIS A 258 1.36 17.83 1.80
N LEU A 259 0.74 16.82 1.19
CA LEU A 259 0.96 15.41 1.47
C LEU A 259 1.98 14.82 0.49
N LEU A 260 2.58 13.73 0.94
CA LEU A 260 3.28 12.79 0.09
C LEU A 260 2.46 11.51 -0.03
N TYR A 261 2.64 10.80 -1.15
CA TYR A 261 1.88 9.60 -1.50
C TYR A 261 2.82 8.48 -1.87
N ASP A 262 2.25 7.29 -1.97
CA ASP A 262 2.99 6.12 -2.36
C ASP A 262 2.21 5.33 -3.39
N VAL A 263 2.91 4.73 -4.34
CA VAL A 263 2.32 3.96 -5.43
C VAL A 263 3.16 2.74 -5.74
N GLY A 264 2.55 1.72 -6.32
CA GLY A 264 3.25 0.52 -6.75
C GLY A 264 2.65 -0.09 -8.01
N ILE A 265 3.50 -0.76 -8.78
CA ILE A 265 3.10 -1.63 -9.88
C ILE A 265 3.70 -3.01 -9.70
N ASP A 266 2.90 -4.02 -10.01
CA ASP A 266 3.36 -5.38 -10.27
C ASP A 266 3.43 -5.57 -11.78
N TYR A 267 4.52 -6.15 -12.26
CA TYR A 267 4.77 -6.29 -13.69
C TYR A 267 5.45 -7.62 -14.02
N ARG A 268 5.23 -8.09 -15.25
CA ARG A 268 5.92 -9.25 -15.83
C ARG A 268 5.93 -9.18 -17.35
N MET A 269 6.76 -10.01 -17.97
CA MET A 269 6.66 -10.26 -19.41
C MET A 269 5.52 -11.23 -19.73
N ILE A 270 4.68 -10.85 -20.69
CA ILE A 270 3.69 -11.73 -21.30
C ILE A 270 3.84 -11.56 -22.81
N GLU A 271 4.15 -12.66 -23.51
CA GLU A 271 4.27 -12.68 -24.98
C GLU A 271 5.22 -11.59 -25.52
N GLY A 272 6.38 -11.42 -24.88
CA GLY A 272 7.38 -10.43 -25.32
C GLY A 272 7.04 -8.96 -24.97
N THR A 273 5.97 -8.71 -24.22
CA THR A 273 5.55 -7.36 -23.82
C THR A 273 5.53 -7.21 -22.30
N LEU A 274 6.06 -6.09 -21.80
CA LEU A 274 5.94 -5.72 -20.39
C LEU A 274 4.48 -5.38 -20.08
N GLN A 275 3.87 -6.13 -19.17
CA GLN A 275 2.51 -5.85 -18.71
C GLN A 275 2.50 -5.52 -17.22
N VAL A 276 1.80 -4.43 -16.88
CA VAL A 276 1.44 -4.13 -15.49
C VAL A 276 0.21 -4.96 -15.12
N THR A 277 0.38 -5.92 -14.23
CA THR A 277 -0.67 -6.88 -13.84
C THR A 277 -1.49 -6.41 -12.65
N LYS A 278 -0.90 -5.56 -11.81
CA LYS A 278 -1.57 -4.87 -10.71
C LYS A 278 -0.93 -3.51 -10.49
N SER A 279 -1.71 -2.56 -10.02
CA SER A 279 -1.19 -1.29 -9.53
C SER A 279 -1.92 -0.86 -8.27
N ALA A 280 -1.31 -0.02 -7.46
CA ALA A 280 -1.97 0.52 -6.27
C ALA A 280 -1.43 1.91 -5.91
N TYR A 281 -2.25 2.68 -5.20
CA TYR A 281 -1.84 3.86 -4.45
C TYR A 281 -2.24 3.71 -2.99
N TYR A 282 -1.47 4.33 -2.09
CA TYR A 282 -1.55 4.10 -0.65
C TYR A 282 -1.68 5.39 0.14
N GLY A 283 -2.09 5.25 1.40
CA GLY A 283 -2.05 6.29 2.41
C GLY A 283 -2.36 5.75 3.80
N VAL A 284 -2.53 6.63 4.77
CA VAL A 284 -2.85 6.31 6.16
C VAL A 284 -4.24 6.81 6.57
N VAL A 285 -4.84 6.14 7.55
CA VAL A 285 -6.18 6.44 8.09
C VAL A 285 -6.21 6.36 9.61
#